data_AF-A0A354YG92-F1
#
_entry.id   AF-A0A354YG92-F1
#
_cell.length_a   1.000
_cell.length_b   1.000
_cell.length_c   1.000
_cell.angle_alpha   90.00
_cell.angle_beta   90.00
_cell.angle_gamma   90.00
#
_symmetry.space_group_name_H-M   'P 1'
#
loop_
_entity.id
_entity.type
_entity.pdbx_description
1 polymer ?
#
loop_
_entity_poly.entity_id
_entity_poly.type
_entity_poly.pdbx_seq_one_letter_code
_entity_poly.pdbx_strand_id
1 'polypeptide(L)' 'FVFCLPGSAGACRDGWDKVLAFELDSRHRPCSIAGQIPRLRGVCP' A
#
# COMPACT_ATOMS: atom_id res chain seq x y z
N PHE A 1 -5.88 7.81 2.08
CA PHE A 1 -5.66 6.75 3.08
C PHE A 1 -4.73 7.28 4.15
N VAL A 2 -4.96 6.90 5.40
CA VAL A 2 -4.07 7.19 6.52
C VAL A 2 -3.75 5.87 7.19
N PHE A 3 -2.47 5.56 7.36
CA PHE A 3 -1.99 4.34 8.00
C PHE A 3 -1.28 4.73 9.29
N CYS A 4 -1.72 4.18 10.41
CA CYS A 4 -1.11 4.42 11.72
C CYS A 4 -0.28 3.20 12.09
N LEU A 5 1.03 3.39 12.25
CA LEU A 5 1.97 2.33 12.64
C LEU A 5 2.50 2.57 14.06
N PRO A 6 2.94 1.53 14.78
CA PRO A 6 3.61 1.70 16.07
C PRO A 6 4.93 2.47 15.92
N GLY A 7 5.35 3.24 16.94
CA GLY A 7 6.56 4.08 16.88
C GLY A 7 7.90 3.32 16.80
N SER A 8 7.90 1.99 16.94
CA SER A 8 9.10 1.16 16.80
C SER A 8 9.54 1.07 15.34
N ALA A 9 10.83 1.30 15.08
CA ALA A 9 11.40 1.18 13.74
C ALA A 9 11.23 -0.23 13.14
N GLY A 10 11.25 -1.27 13.97
CA GLY A 10 10.98 -2.64 13.54
C GLY A 10 9.54 -2.82 13.06
N ALA A 11 8.58 -2.26 13.79
CA ALA A 11 7.16 -2.32 13.41
C ALA A 11 6.87 -1.49 12.14
N CYS A 12 7.49 -0.32 11.99
CA CYS A 12 7.40 0.47 10.76
C CYS A 12 7.97 -0.28 9.55
N ARG A 13 9.14 -0.93 9.72
CA ARG A 13 9.77 -1.74 8.67
C ARG A 13 8.89 -2.93 8.29
N ASP A 14 8.38 -3.67 9.26
CA ASP A 14 7.47 -4.78 9.03
C ASP A 14 6.20 -4.34 8.31
N GLY A 15 5.58 -3.24 8.75
CA GLY A 15 4.38 -2.71 8.09
C GLY A 15 4.64 -2.26 6.65
N TRP A 16 5.82 -1.69 6.38
CA TRP A 16 6.23 -1.33 5.03
C TRP A 16 6.51 -2.55 4.16
N ASP A 17 7.47 -3.38 4.56
CA ASP A 17 8.02 -4.47 3.75
C ASP A 17 7.02 -5.61 3.53
N LYS A 18 6.10 -5.84 4.47
CA LYS A 18 5.16 -6.98 4.41
C LYS A 18 3.77 -6.60 3.90
N VAL A 19 3.40 -5.32 3.89
CA VAL A 19 2.03 -4.90 3.56
C VAL A 19 2.02 -3.69 2.63
N LEU A 20 2.45 -2.52 3.12
CA LEU A 20 2.23 -1.26 2.41
C LEU A 20 2.95 -1.19 1.06
N ALA A 21 4.15 -1.76 0.97
CA ALA A 21 4.91 -1.80 -0.28
C ALA A 21 4.16 -2.57 -1.39
N PHE A 22 3.50 -3.68 -1.05
CA PHE A 22 2.72 -4.47 -2.00
C PHE A 22 1.42 -3.76 -2.37
N GLU A 23 0.66 -3.29 -1.37
CA GLU A 23 -0.64 -2.65 -1.61
C GLU A 23 -0.54 -1.30 -2.31
N LEU A 24 0.59 -0.60 -2.23
CA LEU A 24 0.84 0.65 -2.93
C LEU A 24 1.54 0.45 -4.28
N ASP A 25 1.95 -0.78 -4.63
CA ASP A 25 2.40 -1.12 -5.97
C ASP A 25 1.18 -1.42 -6.86
N SER A 26 1.01 -0.64 -7.93
CA SER A 26 -0.11 -0.82 -8.87
C SER A 26 -0.02 -2.12 -9.67
N ARG A 27 1.13 -2.81 -9.66
CA ARG A 27 1.31 -4.11 -10.32
C ARG A 27 0.91 -5.28 -9.42
N HIS A 28 0.66 -5.02 -8.13
CA HIS A 28 0.23 -6.05 -7.20
C HIS A 28 -1.14 -6.60 -7.60
N ARG A 29 -1.25 -7.93 -7.65
CA ARG A 29 -2.45 -8.64 -8.09
C ARG A 29 -2.91 -9.60 -7.00
N PRO A 30 -4.22 -9.87 -6.88
CA PRO A 30 -5.30 -9.49 -7.83
C PRO A 30 -5.81 -8.05 -7.69
N CYS A 31 -5.40 -7.31 -6.66
CA CYS A 31 -5.82 -5.93 -6.42
C CYS A 31 -4.73 -5.13 -5.69
N SER A 32 -4.80 -3.80 -5.82
CA SER A 32 -3.90 -2.86 -5.17
C SER A 32 -4.68 -1.65 -4.65
N ILE A 33 -4.30 -1.11 -3.49
CA ILE A 33 -4.86 0.14 -2.94
C ILE A 33 -4.61 1.30 -3.92
N ALA A 34 -3.52 1.27 -4.69
CA ALA A 34 -3.23 2.30 -5.69
C ALA A 34 -4.38 2.47 -6.70
N GLY A 35 -4.98 1.36 -7.15
CA GLY A 35 -6.13 1.36 -8.06
C GLY A 35 -7.44 1.86 -7.42
N GLN A 36 -7.53 1.90 -6.08
CA GLN A 36 -8.71 2.40 -5.38
C GLN A 36 -8.72 3.93 -5.23
N ILE A 37 -7.56 4.58 -5.39
CA ILE A 37 -7.43 6.04 -5.34
C ILE A 37 -8.25 6.65 -6.49
N PRO A 38 -9.22 7.55 -6.24
CA PRO A 38 -10.15 8.02 -7.26
C PRO A 38 -9.51 8.54 -8.54
N ARG A 39 -8.39 9.28 -8.43
CA ARG A 39 -7.66 9.83 -9.59
C ARG A 39 -6.83 8.80 -10.38
N LEU A 40 -6.64 7.58 -9.84
CA LEU A 40 -5.85 6.52 -10.48
C LEU A 40 -6.72 5.34 -10.95
N ARG A 41 -8.04 5.36 -10.68
CA ARG A 41 -8.98 4.35 -11.16
C ARG A 41 -8.95 4.28 -12.68
N GLY A 42 -8.78 3.07 -13.22
CA GLY A 42 -8.68 2.83 -14.68
C GLY A 42 -7.32 3.14 -15.29
N VAL A 43 -6.38 3.72 -14.53
CA VAL A 43 -4.97 3.88 -14.94
C VAL A 43 -4.12 2.77 -14.33
N CYS A 44 -4.31 2.51 -13.04
CA CYS A 44 -3.68 1.37 -12.39
C CYS A 44 -4.49 0.09 -12.69
N PRO A 45 -3.82 -0.99 -13.13
CA PRO A 45 -4.46 -2.25 -13.51
C PRO A 45 -5.00 -3.04 -12.30
#